data_AF-A0A292RX02-F1
#
_entry.id   AF-A0A292RX02-F1
#
_cell.length_a   1.000
_cell.length_b   1.000
_cell.length_c   1.000
_cell.angle_alpha   90.00
_cell.angle_beta   90.00
_cell.angle_gamma   90.00
#
_symmetry.space_group_name_H-M   'P 1'
#
loop_
_entity.id
_entity.type
_entity.pdbx_description
1 polymer ?
#
loop_
_entity_poly.entity_id
_entity_poly.type
_entity_poly.pdbx_seq_one_letter_code
_entity_poly.pdbx_strand_id
1 'polypeptide(L)'
;MELDIFLPELRIGIEYNGSHWHKLKEERQPGCHAEKERRCKEANILLINVEERDWKNNRKSIENLLFTKIHTKNKVCNLRTFKN
;
A
#
# COMPACT_ATOMS: atom_id res chain seq x y z
N MET A 1 -6.18 -12.66 2.38
CA MET A 1 -4.96 -11.87 2.09
C MET A 1 -4.92 -10.78 3.13
N GLU A 2 -3.82 -10.70 3.86
CA GLU A 2 -3.61 -9.71 4.90
C GLU A 2 -2.95 -8.46 4.30
N LEU A 3 -3.23 -7.29 4.88
CA LEU A 3 -2.56 -6.02 4.62
C LEU A 3 -2.14 -5.42 5.95
N ASP A 4 -0.92 -4.90 6.08
CA ASP A 4 -0.46 -4.29 7.35
C ASP A 4 -1.37 -3.12 7.78
N ILE A 5 -1.76 -2.28 6.82
CA ILE A 5 -2.75 -1.22 7.02
C ILE A 5 -3.71 -1.21 5.83
N PHE A 6 -5.01 -1.12 6.11
CA PHE A 6 -6.04 -0.95 5.10
C PHE A 6 -6.98 0.21 5.43
N LEU A 7 -7.15 1.11 4.47
CA LEU A 7 -8.05 2.27 4.52
C LEU A 7 -9.25 2.00 3.57
N PRO A 8 -10.36 1.43 4.07
CA PRO A 8 -11.44 0.92 3.22
C PRO A 8 -12.13 2.01 2.39
N GLU A 9 -12.38 3.18 2.96
CA GLU A 9 -13.07 4.30 2.30
C GLU A 9 -12.26 4.87 1.14
N LEU A 10 -10.94 4.76 1.21
CA LEU A 10 -10.02 5.24 0.18
C LEU A 10 -9.62 4.13 -0.80
N ARG A 11 -9.94 2.87 -0.47
CA ARG A 11 -9.42 1.66 -1.11
C ARG A 11 -7.90 1.70 -1.23
N ILE A 12 -7.21 1.99 -0.12
CA ILE A 12 -5.74 2.01 -0.05
C ILE A 12 -5.28 0.91 0.91
N GLY A 13 -4.37 0.06 0.45
CA GLY A 13 -3.59 -0.86 1.28
C GLY A 13 -2.15 -0.38 1.40
N ILE A 14 -1.52 -0.57 2.54
CA ILE A 14 -0.10 -0.27 2.76
C ILE A 14 0.56 -1.53 3.34
N GLU A 15 1.73 -1.88 2.80
CA GLU A 15 2.59 -2.95 3.27
C GLU A 15 3.96 -2.39 3.66
N TYR A 16 4.48 -2.81 4.81
CA TYR A 16 5.84 -2.55 5.23
C TYR A 16 6.72 -3.79 5.04
N ASN A 17 7.60 -3.72 4.06
CA ASN A 17 8.43 -4.82 3.65
C ASN A 17 9.78 -4.79 4.38
N GLY A 18 9.87 -5.53 5.49
CA GLY A 18 11.15 -5.79 6.17
C GLY A 18 12.06 -6.67 5.30
N SER A 19 13.31 -6.28 5.08
CA SER A 19 14.19 -6.96 4.11
C SER A 19 14.45 -8.43 4.45
N HIS A 20 14.60 -8.75 5.74
CA HIS A 20 14.81 -10.12 6.21
C HIS A 20 13.55 -10.99 6.06
N TRP A 21 12.42 -10.50 6.57
CA TRP A 21 11.15 -11.23 6.56
C TRP A 21 10.56 -11.37 5.16
N HIS A 22 10.71 -10.34 4.32
CA HIS A 22 10.30 -10.39 2.92
C HIS A 22 11.03 -11.51 2.18
N LYS A 23 12.36 -11.60 2.32
CA LYS A 23 13.14 -12.66 1.66
C LYS A 23 12.69 -14.05 2.12
N LEU A 24 12.56 -14.25 3.44
CA LEU A 24 12.12 -15.52 4.01
C LEU A 24 10.72 -15.92 3.54
N LYS A 25 9.81 -14.95 3.41
CA LYS A 25 8.44 -15.17 2.94
C LYS A 25 8.41 -15.57 1.47
N GLU A 26 9.20 -14.92 0.62
CA GLU A 26 9.30 -15.25 -0.80
C GLU A 26 9.94 -16.64 -1.01
N GLU A 27 10.93 -17.02 -0.21
CA GLU A 27 11.53 -18.35 -0.25
C GLU A 27 10.53 -19.45 0.15
N ARG A 28 9.67 -19.17 1.15
CA ARG A 28 8.65 -20.13 1.63
C ARG A 28 7.42 -20.17 0.72
N GLN A 29 7.10 -19.07 0.07
CA GLN A 29 5.91 -18.92 -0.74
C GLN A 29 6.19 -18.04 -1.96
N PRO A 30 6.86 -18.60 -2.98
CA PRO A 30 7.23 -17.87 -4.18
C PRO A 30 6.00 -17.26 -4.87
N GLY A 31 6.13 -16.02 -5.33
CA GLY A 31 5.07 -15.29 -6.03
C GLY A 31 3.98 -14.73 -5.11
N CYS A 32 4.11 -14.86 -3.79
CA CYS A 32 3.11 -14.34 -2.85
C CYS A 32 2.90 -12.83 -2.97
N HIS A 33 3.94 -12.07 -3.32
CA HIS A 33 3.86 -10.63 -3.56
C HIS A 33 3.12 -10.30 -4.85
N ALA A 34 3.44 -10.97 -5.94
CA ALA A 34 2.77 -10.77 -7.22
C ALA A 34 1.27 -11.10 -7.13
N GLU A 35 0.92 -12.17 -6.41
CA GLU A 35 -0.46 -12.53 -6.15
C GLU A 35 -1.18 -11.47 -5.29
N LYS A 36 -0.51 -10.92 -4.27
CA LYS A 36 -1.06 -9.84 -3.45
C LYS A 36 -1.32 -8.58 -4.28
N GLU A 37 -0.38 -8.18 -5.13
CA GLU A 37 -0.55 -7.05 -6.04
C GLU A 37 -1.70 -7.27 -7.02
N ARG A 38 -1.78 -8.46 -7.63
CA ARG A 38 -2.87 -8.85 -8.54
C ARG A 38 -4.23 -8.74 -7.87
N ARG A 39 -4.37 -9.30 -6.67
CA ARG A 39 -5.63 -9.27 -5.90
C ARG A 39 -6.04 -7.86 -5.48
N CYS A 40 -5.09 -7.02 -5.06
CA CYS A 40 -5.36 -5.60 -4.78
C CYS A 40 -5.87 -4.89 -6.04
N LYS A 41 -5.22 -5.10 -7.18
CA LYS A 41 -5.62 -4.52 -8.46
C LYS A 41 -7.04 -4.94 -8.86
N GLU A 42 -7.36 -6.23 -8.78
CA GLU A 42 -8.70 -6.77 -9.07
C GLU A 42 -9.77 -6.22 -8.14
N ALA A 43 -9.42 -6.00 -6.87
CA ALA A 43 -10.29 -5.37 -5.90
C ALA A 43 -10.32 -3.84 -5.99
N ASN A 44 -9.71 -3.21 -7.00
CA ASN A 44 -9.59 -1.75 -7.12
C ASN A 44 -9.03 -1.09 -5.83
N ILE A 45 -8.03 -1.74 -5.24
CA ILE A 45 -7.27 -1.27 -4.07
C ILE A 45 -5.92 -0.77 -4.58
N LEU A 46 -5.58 0.47 -4.23
CA LEU A 46 -4.24 1.00 -4.40
C LEU A 46 -3.34 0.41 -3.30
N LEU A 47 -2.48 -0.54 -3.67
CA LEU A 47 -1.46 -1.07 -2.77
C LEU A 47 -0.20 -0.19 -2.81
N ILE A 48 0.30 0.22 -1.65
CA ILE A 48 1.55 0.98 -1.50
C ILE A 48 2.52 0.12 -0.71
N ASN A 49 3.61 -0.31 -1.34
CA ASN A 49 4.70 -1.02 -0.67
C ASN A 49 5.71 0.00 -0.12
N VAL A 50 6.07 -0.15 1.15
CA VAL A 50 7.11 0.62 1.83
C VAL A 50 8.25 -0.33 2.18
N GLU A 51 9.34 -0.26 1.43
CA GLU A 51 10.53 -1.04 1.72
C GLU A 51 11.27 -0.52 2.96
N GLU A 52 11.68 -1.40 3.85
CA GLU A 52 12.40 -1.04 5.08
C GLU A 52 13.65 -0.19 4.80
N ARG A 53 14.38 -0.54 3.74
CA ARG A 53 15.58 0.19 3.32
C ARG A 53 15.25 1.64 2.95
N ASP A 54 14.18 1.84 2.18
CA ASP A 54 13.77 3.17 1.74
C ASP A 54 13.20 3.99 2.89
N TRP A 55 12.48 3.34 3.81
CA TRP A 55 12.04 3.99 5.04
C TRP A 55 13.22 4.46 5.89
N LYS A 56 14.24 3.61 6.10
CA LYS A 56 15.42 3.97 6.90
C LYS A 56 16.26 5.08 6.26
N ASN A 57 16.38 5.08 4.93
CA ASN A 57 17.23 6.01 4.21
C ASN A 57 16.53 7.32 3.81
N ASN A 58 15.22 7.27 3.55
CA ASN A 58 14.46 8.35 2.90
C ASN A 58 13.09 8.59 3.57
N ARG A 59 12.98 8.40 4.89
CA ARG A 59 11.72 8.46 5.66
C ARG A 59 10.81 9.62 5.27
N LYS A 60 11.33 10.85 5.24
CA LYS A 60 10.54 12.06 4.95
C LYS A 60 9.92 12.02 3.55
N SER A 61 10.63 11.49 2.57
CA SER A 61 10.11 11.32 1.21
C SER A 61 8.99 10.28 1.15
N ILE A 62 9.13 9.18 1.91
CA ILE A 62 8.07 8.16 2.02
C ILE A 62 6.84 8.71 2.74
N GLU A 63 7.02 9.43 3.85
CA GLU A 63 5.92 10.09 4.56
C GLU A 63 5.17 11.08 3.65
N ASN A 64 5.89 11.88 2.87
CA ASN A 64 5.29 12.80 1.89
C ASN A 64 4.54 12.07 0.77
N LEU A 65 5.07 10.94 0.27
CA LEU A 65 4.40 10.10 -0.71
C LEU A 65 3.07 9.56 -0.15
N LEU A 66 3.11 8.97 1.05
CA LEU A 66 1.92 8.43 1.73
C LEU A 66 0.87 9.52 1.94
N PHE A 67 1.28 10.66 2.50
CA PHE A 67 0.41 11.82 2.72
C PHE A 67 -0.25 12.27 1.42
N THR A 68 0.53 12.44 0.35
CA THR A 68 0.02 12.89 -0.95
C THR A 68 -0.99 11.90 -1.52
N LYS A 69 -0.71 10.59 -1.48
CA LYS A 69 -1.61 9.56 -2.03
C LYS A 69 -2.91 9.49 -1.26
N ILE A 70 -2.84 9.48 0.07
CA ILE A 70 -4.01 9.43 0.96
C ILE A 70 -4.86 10.69 0.78
N HIS A 71 -4.24 11.88 0.85
CA HIS A 71 -4.95 13.15 0.73
C HIS A 71 -5.64 13.32 -0.63
N THR A 72 -4.95 12.96 -1.71
CA THR A 72 -5.51 13.04 -3.06
C THR A 72 -6.72 12.11 -3.22
N LYS A 73 -6.63 10.87 -2.73
CA LYS A 73 -7.76 9.92 -2.78
C LYS A 73 -8.94 10.42 -1.94
N ASN A 74 -8.68 10.94 -0.74
CA ASN A 74 -9.72 11.48 0.13
C ASN A 74 -10.49 12.63 -0.55
N LYS A 75 -9.77 13.59 -1.17
CA LYS A 75 -10.41 14.66 -1.95
C LYS A 75 -11.32 14.14 -3.07
N VAL A 76 -10.88 13.13 -3.81
CA VAL A 76 -11.69 12.52 -4.88
C VAL A 76 -12.95 11.84 -4.32
N CYS A 77 -12.83 11.11 -3.22
CA CYS A 77 -13.99 10.48 -2.56
C CYS A 77 -14.99 11.52 -2.06
N ASN A 78 -14.52 12.59 -1.41
CA ASN A 78 -15.38 13.66 -0.94
C ASN A 78 -16.11 14.35 -2.11
N LEU A 79 -15.42 14.67 -3.20
CA LEU A 79 -16.05 15.27 -4.39
C LEU A 79 -17.14 14.38 -5.03
N ARG A 80 -17.01 13.06 -4.95
CA ARG A 80 -18.05 12.14 -5.44
C ARG A 80 -19.28 12.14 -4.54
N THR A 81 -19.09 12.30 -3.23
CA THR A 81 -20.18 12.31 -2.24
C THR A 81 -21.07 13.55 -2.41
N PHE A 82 -20.51 14.69 -2.81
CA PHE A 82 -21.28 15.92 -3.05
C PHE A 82 -21.98 16.01 -4.41
N LYS A 83 -21.72 15.07 -5.33
CA LYS A 83 -22.30 15.06 -6.68
C LYS A 83 -23.51 14.12 -6.84
N ASN A 84 -23.90 13.43 -5.77
CA ASN A 84 -25.00 12.48 -5.75
C ASN A 84 -26.17 13.02 -4.92
#